data_AF-A0A4P7ZVT5-F1
#
_entry.id   AF-A0A4P7ZVT5-F1
#
_cell.length_a   1.000
_cell.length_b   1.000
_cell.length_c   1.000
_cell.angle_alpha   90.00
_cell.angle_beta   90.00
_cell.angle_gamma   90.00
#
_symmetry.space_group_name_H-M   'P 1'
#
loop_
_entity.id
_entity.type
_entity.pdbx_description
1 polymer ?
#
loop_
_entity_poly.entity_id
_entity_poly.type
_entity_poly.pdbx_seq_one_letter_code
_entity_poly.pdbx_strand_id
1 'polypeptide(L)'
;MGACGSNSTPDSISLPPPPPKPAAATPTAAAPQPAAGFTPLPTPQQVVEALPTGRVDPFAPLPQANAGAGGAPAGDVLFTGVIRSAGQAQALVQLGGQSGAVCVGRRGVCPGSGLPALLPADWSVTSIDVASGRLVLNQAGQRRVFNL
;
A
#
# COMPACT_ATOMS: atom_id res chain seq x y z
N MET A 1 -33.76 12.09 31.12
CA MET A 1 -32.54 12.33 31.91
C MET A 1 -32.12 11.00 32.52
N GLY A 2 -31.19 10.31 31.85
CA GLY A 2 -30.61 9.06 32.33
C GLY A 2 -29.12 9.27 32.57
N ALA A 3 -28.66 9.01 33.78
CA ALA A 3 -27.26 8.91 34.13
C ALA A 3 -26.81 7.44 34.01
N CYS A 4 -25.59 7.20 33.54
CA CYS A 4 -24.67 6.16 34.01
C CYS A 4 -23.37 6.25 33.19
N GLY A 5 -22.46 7.12 33.64
CA GLY A 5 -21.03 6.89 33.44
C GLY A 5 -20.57 5.94 34.53
N SER A 6 -20.29 4.69 34.17
CA SER A 6 -19.68 3.72 35.06
C SER A 6 -18.37 3.23 34.46
N ASN A 7 -17.32 3.62 35.17
CA ASN A 7 -15.93 3.28 35.05
C ASN A 7 -15.74 1.77 34.77
N SER A 8 -15.27 1.41 33.57
CA SER A 8 -14.92 0.02 33.24
C SER A 8 -13.40 -0.15 33.40
N THR A 9 -13.00 -0.69 34.54
CA THR A 9 -11.74 -1.43 34.72
C THR A 9 -11.58 -2.47 33.61
N PRO A 10 -10.35 -2.79 33.16
CA PRO A 10 -10.16 -3.91 32.24
C PRO A 10 -10.49 -5.20 32.99
N ASP A 11 -11.62 -5.80 32.65
CA ASP A 11 -12.01 -7.12 33.10
C ASP A 11 -11.06 -8.13 32.43
N SER A 12 -10.08 -8.61 33.19
CA SER A 12 -9.21 -9.71 32.78
C SER A 12 -10.05 -10.98 32.68
N ILE A 13 -10.40 -11.36 31.46
CA ILE A 13 -11.02 -12.65 31.17
C ILE A 13 -9.98 -13.74 31.44
N SER A 14 -10.11 -14.42 32.59
CA SER A 14 -9.32 -15.59 32.93
C SER A 14 -9.96 -16.84 32.30
N LEU A 15 -9.29 -17.43 31.32
CA LEU A 15 -9.72 -18.70 30.72
C LEU A 15 -9.34 -19.86 31.66
N PRO A 16 -10.22 -20.86 31.88
CA PRO A 16 -9.88 -22.05 32.64
C PRO A 16 -8.76 -22.83 31.93
N PRO A 17 -7.89 -23.53 32.68
CA PRO A 17 -6.79 -24.29 32.08
C PRO A 17 -7.34 -25.42 31.20
N PRO A 18 -6.68 -25.72 30.06
CA PRO A 18 -7.08 -26.83 29.21
C PRO A 18 -6.88 -28.16 29.96
N PRO A 19 -7.75 -29.16 29.72
CA PRO A 19 -7.58 -30.48 30.32
C PRO A 19 -6.26 -31.11 29.89
N PRO A 20 -5.64 -31.96 30.73
CA PRO A 20 -4.39 -32.62 30.39
C PRO A 20 -4.56 -33.50 29.14
N LYS A 21 -3.69 -33.28 28.16
CA LYS A 21 -3.59 -34.09 26.94
C LYS A 21 -3.30 -35.55 27.32
N PRO A 22 -4.11 -36.54 26.89
CA PRO A 22 -3.77 -37.94 27.10
C PRO A 22 -2.42 -38.27 26.47
N ALA A 23 -1.57 -38.96 27.22
CA ALA A 23 -0.28 -39.45 26.71
C ALA A 23 -0.55 -40.40 25.53
N ALA A 24 -0.05 -40.04 24.35
CA ALA A 24 -0.06 -40.95 23.21
C ALA A 24 0.86 -42.14 23.54
N ALA A 25 0.31 -43.34 23.51
CA ALA A 25 1.12 -44.56 23.53
C ALA A 25 2.03 -44.53 22.30
N THR A 26 3.33 -44.75 22.49
CA THR A 26 4.29 -44.95 21.41
C THR A 26 4.07 -46.33 20.79
N PRO A 27 3.64 -46.44 19.52
CA PRO A 27 3.77 -47.70 18.81
C PRO A 27 5.24 -47.86 18.39
N THR A 28 5.97 -48.76 19.07
CA THR A 28 7.22 -49.31 18.56
C THR A 28 6.87 -50.25 17.39
N ALA A 29 6.71 -49.69 16.19
CA ALA A 29 6.64 -50.45 14.96
C ALA A 29 7.97 -50.27 14.22
N ALA A 30 8.76 -51.34 14.12
CA ALA A 30 9.98 -51.37 13.31
C ALA A 30 9.61 -51.07 11.83
N ALA A 31 10.35 -50.14 11.21
CA ALA A 31 10.10 -49.74 9.83
C ALA A 31 10.35 -50.92 8.85
N PRO A 32 9.44 -51.21 7.91
CA PRO A 32 9.66 -52.22 6.88
C PRO A 32 10.87 -51.85 6.01
N GLN A 33 11.81 -52.77 5.81
CA GLN A 33 12.92 -52.55 4.89
C GLN A 33 12.43 -52.64 3.42
N PRO A 34 12.78 -51.68 2.55
CA PRO A 34 12.34 -51.70 1.16
C PRO A 34 12.94 -52.89 0.39
N ALA A 35 12.12 -53.58 -0.42
CA ALA A 35 12.59 -54.59 -1.36
C ALA A 35 13.46 -53.97 -2.47
N ALA A 36 14.43 -54.75 -2.98
CA ALA A 36 15.34 -54.30 -4.02
C ALA A 36 14.59 -53.82 -5.27
N GLY A 37 14.94 -52.63 -5.77
CA GLY A 37 14.35 -52.02 -6.96
C GLY A 37 13.31 -50.91 -6.71
N PHE A 38 12.96 -50.64 -5.45
CA PHE A 38 12.07 -49.53 -5.10
C PHE A 38 12.83 -48.37 -4.46
N THR A 39 12.62 -47.17 -4.97
CA THR A 39 13.07 -45.94 -4.31
C THR A 39 12.28 -45.77 -3.02
N PRO A 40 12.91 -45.76 -1.84
CA PRO A 40 12.20 -45.59 -0.58
C PRO A 40 11.48 -44.25 -0.54
N LEU A 41 10.27 -44.23 0.03
CA LEU A 41 9.55 -43.00 0.30
C LEU A 41 10.37 -42.13 1.27
N PRO A 42 10.46 -40.80 1.03
CA PRO A 42 11.09 -39.87 1.97
C PRO A 42 10.48 -40.00 3.36
N THR A 43 11.32 -39.89 4.39
CA THR A 43 10.81 -39.87 5.77
C THR A 43 10.05 -38.56 6.02
N PRO A 44 9.09 -38.54 6.97
CA PRO A 44 8.37 -37.31 7.31
C PRO A 44 9.30 -36.15 7.70
N GLN A 45 10.43 -36.46 8.36
CA GLN A 45 11.45 -35.49 8.74
C GLN A 45 12.16 -34.90 7.52
N GLN A 46 12.52 -35.73 6.53
CA GLN A 46 13.13 -35.27 5.28
C GLN A 46 12.20 -34.36 4.48
N VAL A 47 10.88 -34.61 4.52
CA VAL A 47 9.91 -33.72 3.86
C VAL A 47 9.85 -32.36 4.57
N VAL A 48 9.84 -32.33 5.90
CA VAL A 48 9.77 -31.08 6.67
C VAL A 48 11.03 -30.23 6.50
N GLU A 49 12.22 -30.85 6.48
CA GLU A 49 13.49 -30.15 6.24
C GLU A 49 13.64 -29.64 4.81
N ALA A 50 13.05 -30.32 3.82
CA ALA A 50 13.10 -29.90 2.43
C ALA A 50 12.21 -28.68 2.12
N LEU A 51 11.28 -28.32 3.01
CA LEU A 51 10.46 -27.13 2.85
C LEU A 51 11.20 -25.92 3.43
N PRO A 52 11.42 -24.85 2.65
CA PRO A 52 11.87 -23.59 3.22
C PRO A 52 10.82 -23.11 4.23
N THR A 53 11.22 -23.07 5.49
CA THR A 53 10.36 -22.62 6.58
C THR A 53 10.11 -21.12 6.45
N GLY A 54 8.87 -20.75 6.15
CA GLY A 54 8.40 -19.37 6.20
C GLY A 54 7.90 -18.83 4.86
N ARG A 55 6.61 -18.49 4.81
CA ARG A 55 6.12 -17.51 3.85
C ARG A 55 6.53 -16.13 4.36
N VAL A 56 7.05 -15.30 3.47
CA VAL A 56 7.05 -13.84 3.68
C VAL A 56 5.61 -13.44 3.94
N ASP A 57 5.36 -12.78 5.08
CA ASP A 57 4.02 -12.32 5.46
C ASP A 57 3.53 -11.26 4.45
N PRO A 58 2.49 -11.56 3.64
CA PRO A 58 1.97 -10.60 2.66
C PRO A 58 1.25 -9.41 3.31
N PHE A 59 1.01 -9.46 4.63
CA PHE A 59 0.39 -8.39 5.41
C PHE A 59 1.39 -7.65 6.29
N ALA A 60 2.70 -7.96 6.18
CA ALA A 60 3.73 -7.18 6.83
C ALA A 60 3.56 -5.70 6.42
N PRO A 61 3.62 -4.75 7.36
CA PRO A 61 3.52 -3.34 7.02
C PRO A 61 4.61 -3.01 6.01
N LEU A 62 4.22 -2.37 4.91
CA LEU A 62 5.18 -1.85 3.95
C LEU A 62 6.19 -1.01 4.72
N PRO A 63 7.50 -1.12 4.42
CA PRO A 63 8.49 -0.20 4.95
C PRO A 63 7.92 1.19 4.73
N GLN A 64 7.68 1.93 5.83
CA GLN A 64 7.30 3.32 5.70
C GLN A 64 8.41 3.93 4.88
N ALA A 65 8.11 4.29 3.64
CA ALA A 65 8.95 5.22 2.94
C ALA A 65 9.00 6.39 3.92
N ASN A 66 10.16 6.59 4.57
CA ASN A 66 10.49 7.93 4.99
C ASN A 66 10.14 8.73 3.76
N ALA A 67 9.20 9.66 3.90
CA ALA A 67 9.08 10.76 2.99
C ALA A 67 10.40 11.55 3.13
N GLY A 68 11.54 10.94 2.79
CA GLY A 68 12.61 11.61 2.11
C GLY A 68 11.88 12.20 0.93
N ALA A 69 11.50 13.47 1.05
CA ALA A 69 12.19 14.53 0.38
C ALA A 69 13.11 14.07 -0.77
N GLY A 70 12.62 13.18 -1.65
CA GLY A 70 12.70 13.38 -3.08
C GLY A 70 11.79 14.56 -3.42
N GLY A 71 12.03 15.69 -2.75
CA GLY A 71 11.62 16.96 -3.27
C GLY A 71 12.38 17.06 -4.55
N ALA A 72 11.70 16.81 -5.66
CA ALA A 72 12.07 17.39 -6.92
C ALA A 72 12.49 18.84 -6.60
N PRO A 73 13.68 19.29 -7.05
CA PRO A 73 14.22 20.58 -6.64
C PRO A 73 13.13 21.63 -6.81
N ALA A 74 12.99 22.55 -5.85
CA ALA A 74 11.90 23.51 -5.80
C ALA A 74 11.71 24.19 -7.17
N GLY A 75 10.76 23.68 -7.98
CA GLY A 75 10.66 24.01 -9.41
C GLY A 75 10.30 22.84 -10.33
N ASP A 76 10.60 21.59 -9.96
CA ASP A 76 10.30 20.43 -10.79
C ASP A 76 8.96 19.79 -10.41
N VAL A 77 8.04 19.77 -11.39
CA VAL A 77 6.75 19.09 -11.30
C VAL A 77 6.95 17.63 -11.68
N LEU A 78 6.60 16.73 -10.79
CA LEU A 78 6.46 15.32 -11.12
C LEU A 78 5.02 15.07 -11.58
N PHE A 79 4.87 14.64 -12.82
CA PHE A 79 3.58 14.28 -13.40
C PHE A 79 3.36 12.78 -13.26
N THR A 80 2.29 12.39 -12.58
CA THR A 80 2.00 11.00 -12.26
C THR A 80 0.94 10.40 -13.17
N GLY A 81 -0.03 11.18 -13.63
CA GLY A 81 -1.24 10.63 -14.23
C GLY A 81 -2.26 11.66 -14.68
N VAL A 82 -3.21 11.22 -15.51
CA VAL A 82 -4.47 11.92 -15.76
C VAL A 82 -5.64 11.00 -15.50
N ILE A 83 -6.70 11.54 -14.93
CA ILE A 83 -7.93 10.83 -14.60
C ILE A 83 -9.13 11.69 -14.99
N ARG A 84 -10.30 11.06 -15.09
CA ARG A 84 -11.58 11.74 -15.21
C ARG A 84 -12.40 11.48 -13.95
N SER A 85 -12.79 12.54 -13.25
CA SER A 85 -13.57 12.49 -12.00
C SER A 85 -14.73 13.48 -12.07
N ALA A 86 -15.93 13.05 -11.67
CA ALA A 86 -17.15 13.88 -11.74
C ALA A 86 -17.35 14.56 -13.12
N GLY A 87 -16.97 13.89 -14.21
CA GLY A 87 -17.03 14.41 -15.58
C GLY A 87 -15.89 15.36 -15.98
N GLN A 88 -15.04 15.79 -15.05
CA GLN A 88 -13.92 16.71 -15.27
C GLN A 88 -12.58 15.98 -15.44
N ALA A 89 -11.73 16.48 -16.32
CA ALA A 89 -10.36 15.99 -16.46
C ALA A 89 -9.47 16.56 -15.34
N GLN A 90 -8.71 15.69 -14.68
CA GLN A 90 -7.80 16.06 -13.60
C GLN A 90 -6.44 15.42 -13.86
N ALA A 91 -5.37 16.17 -13.62
CA ALA A 91 -4.01 15.65 -13.67
C ALA A 91 -3.48 15.48 -12.24
N LEU A 92 -2.77 14.39 -12.00
CA LEU A 92 -2.11 14.10 -10.73
C LEU A 92 -0.67 14.58 -10.84
N VAL A 93 -0.31 15.54 -10.00
CA VAL A 93 1.02 16.12 -9.96
C VAL A 93 1.55 16.17 -8.54
N GLN A 94 2.87 16.13 -8.41
CA GLN A 94 3.58 16.32 -7.17
C GLN A 94 4.57 17.46 -7.32
N LEU A 95 4.55 18.41 -6.39
CA LEU A 95 5.39 19.60 -6.37
C LEU A 95 5.88 19.86 -4.95
N GLY A 96 7.20 19.90 -4.76
CA GLY A 96 7.79 20.15 -3.43
C GLY A 96 7.35 19.16 -2.35
N GLY A 97 7.12 17.90 -2.73
CA GLY A 97 6.62 16.85 -1.83
C GLY A 97 5.11 16.86 -1.59
N GLN A 98 4.38 17.90 -2.04
CA GLN A 98 2.92 17.96 -1.98
C GLN A 98 2.32 17.36 -3.24
N SER A 99 1.41 16.41 -3.08
CA SER A 99 0.68 15.76 -4.17
C SER A 99 -0.75 16.26 -4.23
N GLY A 100 -1.29 16.40 -5.43
CA GLY A 100 -2.70 16.73 -5.58
C GLY A 100 -3.19 16.68 -7.02
N ALA A 101 -4.52 16.72 -7.14
CA ALA A 101 -5.20 16.82 -8.42
C ALA A 101 -5.25 18.28 -8.87
N VAL A 102 -4.89 18.52 -10.12
CA VAL A 102 -4.99 19.83 -10.76
C VAL A 102 -5.96 19.80 -11.94
N CYS A 103 -6.74 20.86 -12.05
CA CYS A 103 -7.72 21.05 -13.13
C CYS A 103 -7.27 22.17 -14.06
N VAL A 104 -7.87 22.26 -15.26
CA VAL A 104 -7.60 23.37 -16.20
C VAL A 104 -7.92 24.71 -15.54
N GLY A 105 -6.96 25.65 -15.58
CA GLY A 105 -7.12 26.97 -14.98
C GLY A 105 -5.91 27.51 -14.21
N ARG A 106 -6.08 28.69 -13.61
CA ARG A 106 -5.05 29.35 -12.80
C ARG A 106 -4.77 28.55 -11.54
N ARG A 107 -3.47 28.34 -11.26
CA ARG A 107 -2.98 27.54 -10.14
C ARG A 107 -3.58 26.12 -10.02
N GLY A 108 -4.20 25.63 -11.09
CA GLY A 108 -4.81 24.31 -11.23
C GLY A 108 -5.82 23.93 -10.15
N VAL A 109 -6.56 24.88 -9.59
CA VAL A 109 -7.58 24.58 -8.58
C VAL A 109 -8.75 23.81 -9.21
N CYS A 110 -9.12 22.69 -8.61
CA CYS A 110 -10.28 21.93 -9.04
C CYS A 110 -11.58 22.46 -8.40
N PRO A 111 -12.65 22.70 -9.19
CA PRO A 111 -13.93 23.12 -8.63
C PRO A 111 -14.48 22.04 -7.71
N GLY A 112 -14.99 22.45 -6.55
CA GLY A 112 -15.59 21.54 -5.56
C GLY A 112 -14.59 20.73 -4.73
N SER A 113 -13.28 20.90 -4.90
CA SER A 113 -12.30 20.15 -4.09
C SER A 113 -12.18 20.67 -2.66
N GLY A 114 -12.46 21.96 -2.41
CA GLY A 114 -12.23 22.60 -1.10
C GLY A 114 -10.75 22.66 -0.69
N LEU A 115 -9.84 22.27 -1.58
CA LEU A 115 -8.40 22.20 -1.34
C LEU A 115 -7.71 23.51 -1.76
N PRO A 116 -6.63 23.91 -1.08
CA PRO A 116 -5.83 25.04 -1.52
C PRO A 116 -5.13 24.76 -2.85
N ALA A 117 -4.73 25.82 -3.54
CA ALA A 117 -4.03 25.71 -4.81
C ALA A 117 -2.64 25.08 -4.63
N LEU A 118 -2.42 23.93 -5.29
CA LEU A 118 -1.15 23.20 -5.25
C LEU A 118 -0.04 23.94 -6.04
N LEU A 119 -0.41 24.59 -7.14
CA LEU A 119 0.55 25.27 -8.03
C LEU A 119 0.87 26.71 -7.52
N PRO A 120 2.08 27.22 -7.79
CA PRO A 120 2.46 28.61 -7.54
C PRO A 120 1.56 29.62 -8.25
N ALA A 121 1.61 30.88 -7.83
CA ALA A 121 0.75 31.95 -8.36
C ALA A 121 0.96 32.20 -9.87
N ASP A 122 2.19 32.11 -10.35
CA ASP A 122 2.56 32.35 -11.75
C ASP A 122 2.30 31.16 -12.67
N TRP A 123 1.69 30.09 -12.15
CA TRP A 123 1.52 28.85 -12.88
C TRP A 123 0.04 28.57 -13.17
N SER A 124 -0.23 27.94 -14.31
CA SER A 124 -1.58 27.57 -14.72
C SER A 124 -1.59 26.31 -15.57
N VAL A 125 -2.69 25.57 -15.49
CA VAL A 125 -2.93 24.41 -16.35
C VAL A 125 -3.64 24.90 -17.60
N THR A 126 -3.02 24.70 -18.76
CA THR A 126 -3.56 25.11 -20.06
C THR A 126 -4.51 24.08 -20.64
N SER A 127 -4.17 22.79 -20.51
CA SER A 127 -4.98 21.69 -21.06
C SER A 127 -4.62 20.37 -20.39
N ILE A 128 -5.62 19.49 -20.26
CA ILE A 128 -5.48 18.11 -19.78
C ILE A 128 -6.18 17.22 -20.81
N ASP A 129 -5.43 16.32 -21.43
CA ASP A 129 -5.98 15.34 -22.37
C ASP A 129 -5.87 13.94 -21.75
N VAL A 130 -7.02 13.37 -21.41
CA VAL A 130 -7.11 12.07 -20.73
C VAL A 130 -6.81 10.91 -21.68
N ALA A 131 -7.14 11.06 -22.98
CA ALA A 131 -6.98 9.99 -23.96
C ALA A 131 -5.49 9.73 -24.28
N SER A 132 -4.69 10.79 -24.35
CA SER A 132 -3.25 10.73 -24.65
C SER A 132 -2.36 10.79 -23.42
N GLY A 133 -2.92 10.86 -22.21
CA GLY A 133 -2.10 10.95 -21.00
C GLY A 133 -1.33 12.26 -20.88
N ARG A 134 -1.84 13.36 -21.41
CA ARG A 134 -1.07 14.59 -21.61
C ARG A 134 -1.54 15.74 -20.71
N LEU A 135 -0.58 16.41 -20.09
CA LEU A 135 -0.77 17.63 -19.32
C LEU A 135 0.03 18.77 -19.96
N VAL A 136 -0.62 19.93 -20.17
CA VAL A 136 0.04 21.16 -20.60
C VAL A 136 -0.04 22.19 -19.49
N LEU A 137 1.12 22.58 -18.98
CA LEU A 137 1.29 23.57 -17.92
C LEU A 137 1.94 24.83 -18.49
N ASN A 138 1.53 26.00 -18.00
CA ASN A 138 2.23 27.26 -18.19
C ASN A 138 2.91 27.62 -16.86
N GLN A 139 4.23 27.68 -16.86
CA GLN A 139 5.09 28.02 -15.73
C GLN A 139 5.69 29.40 -15.96
N ALA A 140 5.09 30.45 -15.39
CA ALA A 140 5.58 31.82 -15.51
C ALA A 140 5.85 32.27 -16.97
N GLY A 141 4.99 31.85 -17.90
CA GLY A 141 5.10 32.13 -19.34
C GLY A 141 5.74 31.01 -20.16
N GLN A 142 6.38 30.02 -19.53
CA GLN A 142 6.95 28.87 -20.23
C GLN A 142 5.94 27.73 -20.34
N ARG A 143 5.64 27.31 -21.57
CA ARG A 143 4.76 26.17 -21.82
C ARG A 143 5.54 24.87 -21.64
N ARG A 144 5.22 24.10 -20.60
CA ARG A 144 5.70 22.72 -20.39
C ARG A 144 4.63 21.71 -20.76
N VAL A 145 5.06 20.62 -21.39
CA VAL A 145 4.20 19.51 -21.79
C VAL A 145 4.72 18.26 -21.09
N PHE A 146 3.82 17.55 -20.41
CA PHE A 146 4.09 16.29 -19.73
C PHE A 146 3.22 15.20 -20.35
N ASN A 147 3.82 14.04 -20.57
CA ASN A 147 3.16 12.84 -21.07
C ASN A 147 3.49 11.68 -20.12
N LEU A 148 2.61 10.68 -20.06
CA LEU A 148 2.86 9.40 -19.38
C LEU A 148 3.64 8.43 -20.27
#